data_AF-A0A925X0H6-F1
#
_entry.id   AF-A0A925X0H6-F1
#
_cell.length_a   1.000
_cell.length_b   1.000
_cell.length_c   1.000
_cell.angle_alpha   90.00
_cell.angle_beta   90.00
_cell.angle_gamma   90.00
#
_symmetry.space_group_name_H-M   'P 1'
#
loop_
_entity.id
_entity.type
_entity.pdbx_description
1 polymer ?
#
loop_
_entity_poly.entity_id
_entity_poly.type
_entity_poly.pdbx_seq_one_letter_code
_entity_poly.pdbx_strand_id
1 'polypeptide(L)'
;MNFLTTIGLEVHVQLRTRSKMFCGCAVEYGAEPNTHTCPVCLGMPGALPAMNEEALRLTALAGLMLGCDIAPVCKFDRKNYFYPDMPKNYQISQYDLPICLGGAVPLHLSAFPKDVQKSVANSEKSVHLTRIHLEEDVAKSFHFESSTGIDFNRAGTPLMEIVSEPEIETPEEAFAYLTALKQILIYGQVSYADMEKGQLR
;
A
#
# COMPACT_ATOMS: atom_id res chain seq x y z
N MET A 1 35.52 -9.17 -6.25
CA MET A 1 34.45 -9.28 -7.26
C MET A 1 33.73 -7.94 -7.29
N ASN A 2 33.43 -7.42 -8.47
CA ASN A 2 32.59 -6.23 -8.60
C ASN A 2 31.15 -6.71 -8.77
N PHE A 3 30.25 -6.23 -7.91
CA PHE A 3 28.82 -6.55 -7.97
C PHE A 3 28.05 -5.30 -8.39
N LEU A 4 26.96 -5.50 -9.13
CA LEU A 4 25.97 -4.48 -9.40
C LEU A 4 24.77 -4.74 -8.48
N THR A 5 24.40 -3.75 -7.68
CA THR A 5 23.22 -3.82 -6.81
C THR A 5 22.03 -3.23 -7.55
N THR A 6 20.94 -4.00 -7.63
CA THR A 6 19.66 -3.57 -8.23
C THR A 6 18.54 -3.92 -7.27
N ILE A 7 17.82 -2.93 -6.78
CA ILE A 7 16.78 -3.06 -5.76
C ILE A 7 15.47 -2.50 -6.33
N GLY A 8 14.39 -3.24 -6.15
CA GLY A 8 13.01 -2.76 -6.33
C GLY A 8 12.28 -2.82 -5.00
N LEU A 9 11.33 -1.91 -4.79
CA LEU A 9 10.52 -1.82 -3.59
C LEU A 9 9.04 -1.97 -3.93
N GLU A 10 8.37 -2.81 -3.15
CA GLU A 10 6.93 -2.97 -3.13
C GLU A 10 6.42 -2.34 -1.83
N VAL A 11 5.65 -1.27 -1.95
CA VAL A 11 5.20 -0.47 -0.80
C VAL A 11 3.69 -0.55 -0.69
N HIS A 12 3.20 -1.01 0.45
CA HIS A 12 1.76 -1.03 0.76
C HIS A 12 1.39 0.17 1.62
N VAL A 13 0.45 0.97 1.12
CA VAL A 13 -0.01 2.20 1.77
C VAL A 13 -1.47 2.06 2.16
N GLN A 14 -1.76 2.15 3.46
CA GLN A 14 -3.12 2.23 3.96
C GLN A 14 -3.72 3.59 3.64
N LEU A 15 -4.84 3.61 2.91
CA LEU A 15 -5.49 4.87 2.50
C LEU A 15 -6.25 5.51 3.67
N ARG A 16 -6.32 6.84 3.65
CA ARG A 16 -7.02 7.67 4.64
C ARG A 16 -8.54 7.70 4.40
N THR A 17 -9.18 6.54 4.31
CA THR A 17 -10.64 6.44 4.17
C THR A 17 -11.33 6.29 5.53
N ARG A 18 -12.64 6.59 5.58
CA ARG A 18 -13.47 6.35 6.77
C ARG A 18 -14.00 4.92 6.85
N SER A 19 -14.25 4.32 5.68
CA SER A 19 -14.79 2.96 5.55
C SER A 19 -13.83 2.03 4.80
N LYS A 20 -14.04 0.73 4.96
CA LYS A 20 -13.30 -0.34 4.28
C LYS A 20 -13.44 -0.28 2.75
N MET A 21 -12.63 -1.08 2.06
CA MET A 21 -12.50 -1.11 0.61
C MET A 21 -13.75 -1.64 -0.08
N PHE A 22 -14.37 -2.64 0.53
CA PHE A 22 -15.49 -3.38 -0.05
C PHE A 22 -16.76 -3.40 0.81
N CYS A 23 -16.76 -2.69 1.95
CA CYS A 23 -17.92 -2.59 2.84
C CYS A 23 -17.90 -1.30 3.68
N GLY A 24 -19.01 -1.01 4.37
CA GLY A 24 -19.18 0.21 5.17
C GLY A 24 -18.58 0.19 6.58
N CYS A 25 -17.88 -0.89 6.99
CA CYS A 25 -17.23 -0.93 8.31
C CYS A 25 -16.16 0.16 8.43
N ALA A 26 -15.97 0.68 9.65
CA ALA A 26 -14.98 1.72 9.91
C ALA A 26 -13.55 1.22 9.73
N VAL A 27 -12.66 2.14 9.33
CA VAL A 27 -11.21 1.98 9.37
C VAL A 27 -10.68 2.82 10.53
N GLU A 28 -10.42 2.16 11.65
CA GLU A 28 -9.97 2.81 12.88
C GLU A 28 -8.90 1.95 13.58
N TYR A 29 -7.89 2.63 14.15
CA TYR A 29 -6.81 1.96 14.88
C TYR A 29 -7.17 1.84 16.36
N GLY A 30 -6.93 0.66 16.94
CA GLY A 30 -7.04 0.45 18.39
C GLY A 30 -8.45 0.11 18.90
N ALA A 31 -9.37 -0.27 18.03
CA ALA A 31 -10.67 -0.78 18.42
C ALA A 31 -10.58 -2.17 19.09
N GLU A 32 -11.59 -2.53 19.88
CA GLU A 32 -11.72 -3.87 20.45
C GLU A 32 -11.79 -4.94 19.35
N PRO A 33 -11.17 -6.12 19.52
CA PRO A 33 -11.09 -7.13 18.47
C PRO A 33 -12.45 -7.50 17.87
N ASN A 34 -12.50 -7.60 16.54
CA ASN A 34 -13.66 -8.02 15.75
C ASN A 34 -14.92 -7.13 15.86
N THR A 35 -14.81 -5.89 16.34
CA THR A 35 -15.96 -4.95 16.45
C THR A 35 -16.26 -4.16 15.18
N HIS A 36 -15.27 -3.94 14.31
CA HIS A 36 -15.43 -3.29 13.00
C HIS A 36 -15.55 -4.32 11.87
N THR A 37 -16.50 -5.23 12.01
CA THR A 37 -16.69 -6.34 11.08
C THR A 37 -18.13 -6.42 10.57
N CYS A 38 -18.33 -7.09 9.43
CA CYS A 38 -19.63 -7.37 8.83
C CYS A 38 -19.51 -8.62 7.93
N PRO A 39 -20.63 -9.15 7.39
CA PRO A 39 -20.60 -10.34 6.53
C PRO A 39 -19.63 -10.25 5.34
N VAL A 40 -19.44 -9.06 4.76
CA VAL A 40 -18.54 -8.87 3.60
C VAL A 40 -17.08 -9.05 3.99
N CYS A 41 -16.59 -8.31 4.99
CA CYS A 41 -15.18 -8.38 5.38
C CYS A 41 -14.86 -9.65 6.18
N LEU A 42 -15.87 -10.37 6.67
CA LEU A 42 -15.74 -11.71 7.26
C LEU A 42 -15.86 -12.84 6.23
N GLY A 43 -16.05 -12.54 4.95
CA GLY A 43 -16.16 -13.56 3.90
C GLY A 43 -17.34 -14.52 4.08
N MET A 44 -18.44 -14.06 4.69
CA MET A 44 -19.60 -14.90 4.95
C MET A 44 -20.32 -15.29 3.65
N PRO A 45 -20.94 -16.50 3.58
CA PRO A 45 -21.69 -16.93 2.41
C PRO A 45 -22.79 -15.93 2.01
N GLY A 46 -22.84 -15.58 0.73
CA GLY A 46 -23.83 -14.66 0.16
C GLY A 46 -23.51 -13.17 0.28
N ALA A 47 -22.44 -12.78 0.97
CA ALA A 47 -22.01 -11.39 1.03
C ALA A 47 -21.28 -10.97 -0.26
N LEU A 48 -21.48 -9.73 -0.71
CA LEU A 48 -20.92 -9.18 -1.95
C LEU A 48 -20.09 -7.92 -1.69
N PRO A 49 -18.97 -7.72 -2.41
CA PRO A 49 -18.14 -6.52 -2.27
C PRO A 49 -18.76 -5.31 -2.98
N ALA A 50 -18.68 -4.13 -2.35
CA ALA A 50 -19.03 -2.85 -2.96
C ALA A 50 -17.84 -1.88 -2.83
N MET A 51 -17.26 -1.48 -3.96
CA MET A 51 -16.04 -0.68 -4.02
C MET A 51 -16.20 0.69 -3.34
N ASN A 52 -15.17 1.09 -2.60
CA ASN A 52 -15.06 2.42 -1.99
C ASN A 52 -14.61 3.48 -3.01
N GLU A 53 -15.47 4.45 -3.28
CA GLU A 53 -15.20 5.56 -4.21
C GLU A 53 -14.06 6.46 -3.76
N GLU A 54 -13.96 6.74 -2.45
CA GLU A 54 -12.88 7.58 -1.92
C GLU A 54 -11.53 6.88 -2.04
N ALA A 55 -11.47 5.56 -1.88
CA ALA A 55 -10.24 4.80 -2.12
C ALA A 55 -9.75 4.95 -3.57
N LEU A 56 -10.66 4.85 -4.55
CA LEU A 56 -10.35 5.11 -5.97
C LEU A 56 -9.81 6.53 -6.17
N ARG A 57 -10.51 7.52 -5.62
CA ARG A 57 -10.14 8.93 -5.77
C ARG A 57 -8.73 9.20 -5.19
N LEU A 58 -8.43 8.65 -4.02
CA LEU A 58 -7.12 8.81 -3.37
C LEU A 58 -6.00 8.12 -4.13
N THR A 59 -6.23 6.92 -4.67
CA THR A 59 -5.23 6.22 -5.50
C THR A 59 -4.97 6.93 -6.82
N ALA A 60 -6.01 7.41 -7.51
CA ALA A 60 -5.84 8.21 -8.72
C ALA A 60 -5.10 9.52 -8.44
N LEU A 61 -5.40 10.19 -7.32
CA LEU A 61 -4.67 11.38 -6.87
C LEU A 61 -3.18 11.07 -6.63
N ALA A 62 -2.86 9.97 -5.95
CA ALA A 62 -1.48 9.53 -5.76
C ALA A 62 -0.76 9.29 -7.10
N GLY A 63 -1.42 8.62 -8.04
CA GLY A 63 -0.89 8.43 -9.39
C GLY A 63 -0.58 9.75 -10.09
N LEU A 64 -1.51 10.71 -10.07
CA LEU A 64 -1.30 12.03 -10.67
C LEU A 64 -0.14 12.80 -10.03
N MET A 65 0.01 12.74 -8.69
CA MET A 65 1.13 13.39 -8.00
C MET A 65 2.49 12.76 -8.35
N LEU A 66 2.50 11.47 -8.68
CA LEU A 66 3.69 10.70 -9.06
C LEU A 66 3.91 10.68 -10.58
N GLY A 67 3.08 11.40 -11.35
CA GLY A 67 3.19 11.48 -12.80
C GLY A 67 2.83 10.18 -13.53
N CYS A 68 2.00 9.33 -12.95
CA CYS A 68 1.52 8.11 -13.58
C CYS A 68 0.46 8.41 -14.66
N ASP A 69 0.37 7.52 -15.64
CA ASP A 69 -0.76 7.44 -16.55
C ASP A 69 -1.94 6.73 -15.85
N ILE A 70 -3.08 7.41 -15.74
CA ILE A 70 -4.28 6.85 -15.12
C ILE A 70 -5.06 6.03 -16.14
N ALA A 71 -5.32 4.77 -15.83
CA ALA A 71 -6.02 3.85 -16.71
C ALA A 71 -7.48 4.29 -16.95
N PRO A 72 -7.96 4.37 -18.20
CA PRO A 72 -9.37 4.70 -18.49
C PRO A 72 -10.31 3.56 -18.07
N VAL A 73 -9.79 2.34 -17.98
CA VAL A 73 -10.48 1.13 -17.54
C VAL A 73 -9.52 0.36 -16.64
N CYS A 74 -9.96 0.04 -15.43
CA CYS A 74 -9.27 -0.89 -14.53
C CYS A 74 -10.28 -1.94 -14.05
N LYS A 75 -9.78 -3.07 -13.55
CA LYS A 75 -10.63 -4.12 -12.94
C LYS A 75 -10.01 -4.65 -11.65
N PHE A 76 -10.82 -5.35 -10.86
CA PHE A 76 -10.34 -6.12 -9.72
C PHE A 76 -10.27 -7.61 -10.07
N ASP A 77 -9.33 -8.28 -9.43
CA ASP A 77 -8.98 -9.69 -9.59
C ASP A 77 -8.90 -10.36 -8.22
N ARG A 78 -9.03 -11.68 -8.22
CA ARG A 78 -8.90 -12.49 -6.99
C ARG A 78 -7.51 -13.14 -6.95
N LYS A 79 -6.69 -12.72 -5.99
CA LYS A 79 -5.41 -13.35 -5.64
C LYS A 79 -5.68 -14.45 -4.62
N ASN A 80 -5.78 -15.70 -5.07
CA ASN A 80 -6.25 -16.83 -4.26
C ASN A 80 -5.12 -17.43 -3.42
N TYR A 81 -5.35 -17.57 -2.10
CA TYR A 81 -4.44 -18.23 -1.17
C TYR A 81 -5.17 -18.56 0.15
N PHE A 82 -4.70 -19.58 0.86
CA PHE A 82 -5.27 -19.98 2.14
C PHE A 82 -4.41 -19.47 3.28
N TYR A 83 -4.97 -18.58 4.10
CA TYR A 83 -4.35 -18.17 5.35
C TYR A 83 -5.43 -17.69 6.34
N PRO A 84 -5.29 -17.93 7.67
CA PRO A 84 -6.34 -17.59 8.64
C PRO A 84 -6.77 -16.11 8.68
N ASP A 85 -5.90 -15.19 8.26
CA ASP A 85 -6.18 -13.75 8.23
C ASP A 85 -6.92 -13.28 6.96
N MET A 86 -7.11 -14.16 5.98
CA MET A 86 -7.82 -13.87 4.74
C MET A 86 -9.13 -14.67 4.69
N PRO A 87 -10.25 -14.10 5.17
CA PRO A 87 -11.48 -14.85 5.43
C PRO A 87 -12.16 -15.40 4.17
N LYS A 88 -11.82 -14.86 3.01
CA LYS A 88 -12.38 -15.25 1.71
C LYS A 88 -11.56 -16.33 0.98
N ASN A 89 -10.36 -16.67 1.50
CA ASN A 89 -9.32 -17.45 0.79
C ASN A 89 -8.88 -16.84 -0.56
N TYR A 90 -9.16 -15.56 -0.75
CA TYR A 90 -8.60 -14.73 -1.81
C TYR A 90 -8.63 -13.26 -1.37
N GLN A 91 -7.59 -12.54 -1.74
CA GLN A 91 -7.54 -11.08 -1.63
C GLN A 91 -8.08 -10.48 -2.93
N ILE A 92 -8.98 -9.51 -2.82
CA ILE A 92 -9.38 -8.69 -3.96
C ILE A 92 -8.30 -7.63 -4.18
N SER A 93 -7.61 -7.70 -5.31
CA SER A 93 -6.51 -6.81 -5.73
C SER A 93 -6.68 -6.49 -7.22
N GLN A 94 -5.68 -5.96 -7.91
CA GLN A 94 -5.70 -5.79 -9.37
C GLN A 94 -4.52 -6.49 -10.00
N TYR A 95 -4.73 -7.20 -11.10
CA TYR A 95 -3.64 -7.87 -11.82
C TYR A 95 -3.25 -7.09 -13.08
N ASP A 96 -3.73 -7.49 -14.26
CA ASP A 96 -3.33 -6.96 -15.56
C ASP A 96 -3.78 -5.53 -15.87
N LEU A 97 -4.82 -5.01 -15.19
CA LEU A 97 -5.34 -3.66 -15.42
C LEU A 97 -5.34 -2.82 -14.12
N PRO A 98 -4.16 -2.36 -13.66
CA PRO A 98 -4.04 -1.48 -12.48
C PRO A 98 -4.58 -0.07 -12.76
N ILE A 99 -4.78 0.72 -11.70
CA ILE A 99 -5.27 2.11 -11.80
C ILE A 99 -4.21 3.06 -12.38
N CYS A 100 -2.95 2.91 -11.98
CA CYS A 100 -1.86 3.77 -12.43
C CYS A 100 -0.72 2.96 -13.03
N LEU A 101 -0.16 3.44 -14.15
CA LEU A 101 1.01 2.87 -14.81
C LEU A 101 2.11 3.92 -14.92
N GLY A 102 3.38 3.49 -14.79
CA GLY A 102 4.51 4.39 -14.90
C GLY A 102 4.56 5.43 -13.77
N GLY A 103 5.16 6.58 -14.06
CA GLY A 103 5.45 7.62 -13.07
C GLY A 103 6.79 7.39 -12.37
N ALA A 104 7.12 8.25 -11.40
CA ALA A 104 8.38 8.17 -10.67
C ALA A 104 8.31 8.86 -9.30
N VAL A 105 9.14 8.39 -8.37
CA VAL A 105 9.40 9.06 -7.09
C VAL A 105 10.73 9.82 -7.21
N PRO A 106 10.73 11.16 -7.08
CA PRO A 106 11.96 11.94 -7.11
C PRO A 106 12.77 11.79 -5.81
N LEU A 107 14.07 11.52 -5.93
CA LEU A 107 14.99 11.40 -4.80
C LEU A 107 15.64 12.75 -4.50
N HIS A 108 14.88 13.64 -3.86
CA HIS A 108 15.40 14.93 -3.44
C HIS A 108 16.46 14.78 -2.34
N LEU A 109 17.47 15.67 -2.36
CA LEU A 109 18.59 15.63 -1.40
C LEU A 109 18.14 15.57 0.06
N SER A 110 17.06 16.28 0.43
CA SER A 110 16.52 16.29 1.80
C SER A 110 15.93 14.95 2.26
N ALA A 111 15.65 14.03 1.35
CA ALA A 111 15.13 12.70 1.66
C ALA A 111 16.23 11.71 2.06
N PHE A 112 17.50 11.98 1.71
CA PHE A 112 18.63 11.15 2.08
C PHE A 112 19.02 11.31 3.57
N PRO A 113 19.64 10.29 4.19
CA PRO A 113 20.25 10.42 5.52
C PRO A 113 21.25 11.59 5.59
N LYS A 114 21.21 12.35 6.69
CA LYS A 114 21.95 13.63 6.80
C LYS A 114 23.47 13.49 6.61
N ASP A 115 24.03 12.36 7.02
CA ASP A 115 25.46 12.03 6.95
C ASP A 115 25.95 11.79 5.52
N VAL A 116 25.08 11.36 4.60
CA VAL A 116 25.42 11.07 3.20
C VAL A 116 25.04 12.16 2.22
N GLN A 117 24.23 13.14 2.62
CA GLN A 117 23.74 14.22 1.73
C GLN A 117 24.88 14.96 1.00
N LYS A 118 26.03 15.16 1.65
CA LYS A 118 27.17 15.86 1.01
C LYS A 118 27.88 15.05 -0.07
N SER A 119 27.67 13.73 -0.10
CA SER A 119 28.30 12.80 -1.04
C SER A 119 27.34 12.27 -2.11
N VAL A 120 26.08 12.72 -2.13
CA VAL A 120 25.13 12.32 -3.18
C VAL A 120 25.57 12.91 -4.52
N ALA A 121 25.94 12.03 -5.45
CA ALA A 121 26.46 12.42 -6.76
C ALA A 121 25.38 13.01 -7.69
N ASN A 122 24.13 12.53 -7.58
CA ASN A 122 23.00 12.98 -8.38
C ASN A 122 21.80 13.31 -7.49
N SER A 123 21.56 14.60 -7.25
CA SER A 123 20.42 15.08 -6.46
C SER A 123 19.09 15.14 -7.20
N GLU A 124 19.08 14.75 -8.49
CA GLU A 124 17.90 14.79 -9.37
C GLU A 124 17.48 13.38 -9.84
N LYS A 125 18.08 12.31 -9.30
CA LYS A 125 17.66 10.94 -9.60
C LYS A 125 16.18 10.77 -9.24
N SER A 126 15.44 10.07 -10.09
CA SER A 126 14.08 9.61 -9.81
C SER A 126 14.05 8.10 -9.98
N VAL A 127 13.23 7.42 -9.18
CA VAL A 127 13.00 5.98 -9.29
C VAL A 127 11.67 5.77 -9.98
N HIS A 128 11.67 5.12 -11.14
CA HIS A 128 10.44 4.87 -11.88
C HIS A 128 9.55 3.87 -11.16
N LEU A 129 8.25 3.98 -11.42
CA LEU A 129 7.24 3.07 -10.91
C LEU A 129 6.77 2.16 -12.04
N THR A 130 6.64 0.87 -11.75
CA THR A 130 5.99 -0.06 -12.65
C THR A 130 4.48 0.22 -12.66
N ARG A 131 3.88 0.36 -11.46
CA ARG A 131 2.42 0.45 -11.28
C ARG A 131 2.01 0.92 -9.89
N ILE A 132 0.77 1.39 -9.79
CA ILE A 132 0.04 1.57 -8.53
C ILE A 132 -1.34 0.95 -8.67
N HIS A 133 -1.76 0.16 -7.69
CA HIS A 133 -3.07 -0.49 -7.72
C HIS A 133 -3.74 -0.59 -6.35
N LEU A 134 -5.06 -0.81 -6.38
CA LEU A 134 -5.87 -0.98 -5.18
C LEU A 134 -6.01 -2.43 -4.77
N GLU A 135 -6.01 -2.66 -3.46
CA GLU A 135 -6.35 -3.94 -2.87
C GLU A 135 -6.93 -3.77 -1.45
N GLU A 136 -7.30 -4.88 -0.83
CA GLU A 136 -7.73 -4.92 0.57
C GLU A 136 -6.69 -5.54 1.50
N ASP A 137 -6.59 -5.01 2.73
CA ASP A 137 -5.72 -5.55 3.76
C ASP A 137 -6.26 -6.86 4.37
N VAL A 138 -5.35 -7.61 4.97
CA VAL A 138 -5.62 -8.84 5.74
C VAL A 138 -5.97 -8.52 7.20
N ALA A 139 -6.50 -9.51 7.90
CA ALA A 139 -6.68 -9.46 9.35
C ALA A 139 -5.33 -9.39 10.09
N LYS A 140 -5.36 -9.30 11.42
CA LYS A 140 -4.16 -9.39 12.25
C LYS A 140 -4.19 -10.69 13.05
N SER A 141 -3.07 -11.42 13.01
CA SER A 141 -2.86 -12.63 13.81
C SER A 141 -2.14 -12.28 15.11
N PHE A 142 -2.60 -12.86 16.22
CA PHE A 142 -1.97 -12.80 17.53
C PHE A 142 -1.67 -14.22 17.99
N HIS A 143 -0.40 -14.51 18.27
CA HIS A 143 0.02 -15.84 18.69
C HIS A 143 0.05 -15.93 20.21
N PHE A 144 -0.67 -16.92 20.73
CA PHE A 144 -0.66 -17.34 22.13
C PHE A 144 0.09 -18.66 22.25
N GLU A 145 0.28 -19.16 23.47
CA GLU A 145 1.09 -20.36 23.74
C GLU A 145 0.69 -21.58 22.90
N SER A 146 -0.61 -21.81 22.68
CA SER A 146 -1.14 -22.99 21.99
C SER A 146 -2.16 -22.68 20.89
N SER A 147 -2.37 -21.41 20.57
CA SER A 147 -3.39 -20.99 19.60
C SER A 147 -3.03 -19.67 18.92
N THR A 148 -3.71 -19.38 17.81
CA THR A 148 -3.65 -18.08 17.15
C THR A 148 -5.03 -17.44 17.19
N GLY A 149 -5.13 -16.24 17.73
CA GLY A 149 -6.32 -15.40 17.63
C GLY A 149 -6.24 -14.52 16.39
N ILE A 150 -7.38 -14.36 15.71
CA ILE A 150 -7.49 -13.52 14.53
C ILE A 150 -8.42 -12.35 14.82
N ASP A 151 -7.94 -11.14 14.56
CA ASP A 151 -8.74 -9.92 14.59
C ASP A 151 -8.98 -9.39 13.17
N PHE A 152 -10.22 -9.49 12.71
CA PHE A 152 -10.68 -9.06 11.39
C PHE A 152 -11.02 -7.57 11.30
N ASN A 153 -10.78 -6.78 12.35
CA ASN A 153 -10.96 -5.32 12.30
C ASN A 153 -10.21 -4.70 11.11
N ARG A 154 -8.98 -5.14 10.84
CA ARG A 154 -8.20 -4.63 9.70
C ARG A 154 -8.57 -5.25 8.36
N ALA A 155 -9.10 -6.47 8.34
CA ALA A 155 -9.44 -7.16 7.10
C ALA A 155 -10.42 -6.34 6.25
N GLY A 156 -10.09 -6.09 4.99
CA GLY A 156 -10.89 -5.24 4.11
C GLY A 156 -10.48 -3.76 4.08
N THR A 157 -9.49 -3.32 4.87
CA THR A 157 -9.02 -1.92 4.85
C THR A 157 -8.43 -1.58 3.48
N PRO A 158 -8.67 -0.39 2.89
CA PRO A 158 -8.12 -0.06 1.59
C PRO A 158 -6.60 0.09 1.64
N LEU A 159 -5.93 -0.65 0.76
CA LEU A 159 -4.51 -0.52 0.50
C LEU A 159 -4.28 -0.07 -0.93
N MET A 160 -3.21 0.70 -1.10
CA MET A 160 -2.62 1.01 -2.37
C MET A 160 -1.22 0.37 -2.39
N GLU A 161 -0.99 -0.55 -3.32
CA GLU A 161 0.31 -1.17 -3.55
C GLU A 161 1.05 -0.38 -4.66
N ILE A 162 2.22 0.14 -4.32
CA ILE A 162 3.11 0.91 -5.21
C ILE A 162 4.35 0.07 -5.48
N VAL A 163 4.59 -0.25 -6.75
CA VAL A 163 5.71 -1.09 -7.18
C VAL A 163 6.71 -0.25 -7.95
N SER A 164 7.95 -0.21 -7.49
CA SER A 164 9.05 0.47 -8.19
C SER A 164 9.70 -0.42 -9.24
N GLU A 165 10.27 0.20 -10.27
CA GLU A 165 11.28 -0.44 -11.10
C GLU A 165 12.54 -0.74 -10.26
N PRO A 166 13.39 -1.72 -10.68
CA PRO A 166 14.58 -2.13 -9.92
C PRO A 166 15.79 -1.19 -10.14
N GLU A 167 15.58 0.13 -9.96
CA GLU A 167 16.56 1.19 -10.26
C GLU A 167 17.32 1.73 -9.04
N ILE A 168 17.03 1.20 -7.86
CA ILE A 168 17.69 1.59 -6.60
C ILE A 168 19.01 0.84 -6.48
N GLU A 169 20.10 1.57 -6.27
CA GLU A 169 21.46 1.02 -6.31
C GLU A 169 22.12 0.99 -4.93
N THR A 170 21.62 1.78 -3.97
CA THR A 170 22.17 1.84 -2.61
C THR A 170 21.09 1.84 -1.52
N PRO A 171 21.43 1.43 -0.28
CA PRO A 171 20.53 1.55 0.87
C PRO A 171 20.07 2.99 1.14
N GLU A 172 20.95 3.97 0.89
CA GLU A 172 20.63 5.40 1.06
C GLU A 172 19.58 5.87 0.07
N GLU A 173 19.62 5.37 -1.17
CA GLU A 173 18.57 5.63 -2.17
C GLU A 173 17.25 4.97 -1.79
N ALA A 174 17.27 3.74 -1.24
CA ALA A 174 16.05 3.09 -0.73
C ALA A 174 15.41 3.91 0.41
N PHE A 175 16.23 4.44 1.32
CA PHE A 175 15.76 5.33 2.38
C PHE A 175 15.17 6.62 1.82
N ALA A 176 15.86 7.23 0.85
CA ALA A 176 15.40 8.45 0.19
C ALA A 176 14.07 8.23 -0.55
N TYR A 177 13.92 7.09 -1.24
CA TYR A 177 12.69 6.70 -1.92
C TYR A 177 11.51 6.63 -0.96
N LEU A 178 11.64 5.85 0.13
CA LEU A 178 10.57 5.70 1.12
C LEU A 178 10.24 7.02 1.82
N THR A 179 11.27 7.85 2.08
CA THR A 179 11.09 9.17 2.71
C THR A 179 10.34 10.13 1.79
N ALA A 180 10.75 10.23 0.52
CA ALA A 180 10.09 11.10 -0.46
C ALA A 180 8.66 10.64 -0.74
N LEU A 181 8.46 9.33 -0.95
CA LEU A 181 7.13 8.75 -1.15
C LEU A 181 6.21 9.04 0.04
N LYS A 182 6.68 8.79 1.27
CA LYS A 182 5.92 9.11 2.48
C LYS A 182 5.54 10.59 2.57
N GLN A 183 6.46 11.50 2.23
CA GLN A 183 6.18 12.94 2.21
C GLN A 183 5.08 13.28 1.20
N ILE A 184 5.18 12.79 -0.04
CA ILE A 184 4.18 13.01 -1.10
C ILE A 184 2.79 12.54 -0.63
N LEU A 185 2.70 11.34 -0.05
CA LEU A 185 1.43 10.76 0.42
C LEU A 185 0.79 11.55 1.57
N ILE A 186 1.60 12.04 2.52
CA ILE A 186 1.14 12.85 3.65
C ILE A 186 0.67 14.22 3.17
N TYR A 187 1.47 14.90 2.35
CA TYR A 187 1.13 16.23 1.83
C TYR A 187 -0.08 16.19 0.89
N GLY A 188 -0.20 15.14 0.09
CA GLY A 188 -1.38 14.87 -0.74
C GLY A 188 -2.61 14.39 0.05
N GLN A 189 -2.48 14.19 1.36
CA GLN A 189 -3.53 13.70 2.26
C GLN A 189 -4.13 12.34 1.84
N VAL A 190 -3.34 11.53 1.13
CA VAL A 190 -3.72 10.18 0.67
C VAL A 190 -3.64 9.17 1.82
N SER A 191 -2.62 9.31 2.67
CA SER A 191 -2.39 8.46 3.83
C SER A 191 -1.74 9.26 4.96
N TYR A 192 -1.93 8.81 6.20
CA TYR A 192 -1.11 9.26 7.31
C TYR A 192 0.30 8.63 7.28
N ALA A 193 0.47 7.52 6.53
CA ALA A 193 1.74 6.84 6.27
C ALA A 193 2.60 6.60 7.53
N ASP A 194 1.93 6.30 8.64
CA ASP A 194 2.54 6.02 9.93
C ASP A 194 3.01 4.55 9.97
N MET A 195 4.32 4.34 9.81
CA MET A 195 4.93 3.01 9.81
C MET A 195 4.80 2.31 11.16
N GLU A 196 4.77 3.04 12.28
CA GLU A 196 4.60 2.45 13.62
C GLU A 196 3.20 1.83 13.77
N LYS A 197 2.22 2.39 13.06
CA LYS A 197 0.84 1.86 13.00
C LYS A 197 0.63 0.90 11.83
N GLY A 198 1.68 0.58 11.07
CA GLY A 198 1.63 -0.30 9.91
C GLY A 198 0.86 0.26 8.71
N GLN A 199 0.72 1.59 8.61
CA GLN A 199 0.01 2.26 7.52
C GLN A 199 0.88 2.47 6.27
N LEU A 200 2.18 2.25 6.40
CA LEU A 200 3.14 2.18 5.29
C LEU A 200 4.05 0.99 5.59
N ARG A 201 4.15 0.05 4.64
CA ARG A 201 4.88 -1.20 4.77
C ARG A 201 5.70 -1.44 3.52
#